data_AF-Q7P2J5-F1
#
_entry.id   AF-Q7P2J5-F1
#
_cell.length_a   1.000
_cell.length_b   1.000
_cell.length_c   1.000
_cell.angle_alpha   90.00
_cell.angle_beta   90.00
_cell.angle_gamma   90.00
#
_symmetry.space_group_name_H-M   'P 1'
#
loop_
_entity.id
_entity.type
_entity.pdbx_description
1 polymer ?
#
loop_
_entity_poly.entity_id
_entity_poly.type
_entity_poly.pdbx_seq_one_letter_code
_entity_poly.pdbx_strand_id
1 'polypeptide(L)'
;MKDPRSFSKYQEQCKEEKEKVLALGGLFILGTERHESRRIDNQLRGRSGRQGDPGESEFYLSLEDDLMRLFGSESVMVWMDRLKLPEGEPITHKWINSAIEKAQKKIEARNFGIRKSLLEFDDVMNKQRTTIYANRNKVLEIDNLKDTIMEMLHKNISEKVYEKFSPEMREDWDINGLNEYLKDFYAYEETDDKAYLRSTKEEYIERIYNALVEQYNKKEEELGSDLMRKLEKHILFDVVDNRWRGHLKSLDALRESIYLRAYGQRDPVTEYKLISSQIFEEMIATIQEQATSFLFKVVVSTEPIKDEEDEIEEAEIKEVNAENTDGLCPCGSGKPYEKCCGR
;
A
#
# COMPACT_ATOMS: atom_id res chain seq x y z
N MET A 1 -45.16 -15.78 -6.99
CA MET A 1 -45.91 -14.66 -7.60
C MET A 1 -46.77 -14.03 -6.52
N LYS A 2 -46.61 -12.73 -6.25
CA LYS A 2 -47.41 -12.00 -5.23
C LYS A 2 -48.87 -11.98 -5.65
N ASP A 3 -49.78 -12.24 -4.72
CA ASP A 3 -51.25 -12.22 -4.95
C ASP A 3 -51.69 -10.88 -5.56
N PRO A 4 -52.20 -10.86 -6.82
CA PRO A 4 -52.59 -9.64 -7.52
C PRO A 4 -53.65 -8.81 -6.78
N ARG A 5 -54.50 -9.44 -5.98
CA ARG A 5 -55.56 -8.76 -5.22
C ARG A 5 -54.98 -7.97 -4.05
N SER A 6 -53.96 -8.53 -3.39
CA SER A 6 -53.26 -7.85 -2.31
C SER A 6 -52.50 -6.61 -2.82
N PHE A 7 -51.89 -6.70 -4.00
CA PHE A 7 -51.15 -5.58 -4.60
C PHE A 7 -52.06 -4.39 -4.92
N SER A 8 -53.21 -4.62 -5.56
CA SER A 8 -54.16 -3.56 -5.89
C SER A 8 -54.68 -2.84 -4.64
N LYS A 9 -54.98 -3.60 -3.57
CA LYS A 9 -55.43 -3.03 -2.29
C LYS A 9 -54.40 -2.08 -1.69
N TYR A 10 -53.14 -2.51 -1.61
CA TYR A 10 -52.08 -1.66 -1.03
C TYR A 10 -51.70 -0.48 -1.93
N GLN A 11 -51.85 -0.60 -3.25
CA GLN A 11 -51.60 0.50 -4.17
C GLN A 11 -52.61 1.65 -3.98
N GLU A 12 -53.89 1.31 -3.79
CA GLU A 12 -54.95 2.29 -3.54
C GLU A 12 -54.78 2.94 -2.17
N GLN A 13 -54.50 2.14 -1.14
CA GLN A 13 -54.17 2.63 0.20
C GLN A 13 -52.98 3.61 0.19
N CYS A 14 -51.86 3.26 -0.47
CA CYS A 14 -50.69 4.12 -0.57
C CYS A 14 -50.99 5.43 -1.32
N LYS A 15 -51.92 5.42 -2.28
CA LYS A 15 -52.31 6.62 -3.02
C LYS A 15 -53.10 7.58 -2.13
N GLU A 16 -54.07 7.07 -1.38
CA GLU A 16 -54.82 7.87 -0.41
C GLU A 16 -53.93 8.41 0.72
N GLU A 17 -53.04 7.57 1.27
CA GLU A 17 -52.09 7.99 2.29
C GLU A 17 -51.12 9.05 1.77
N LYS A 18 -50.64 8.91 0.52
CA LYS A 18 -49.81 9.92 -0.13
C LYS A 18 -50.52 11.26 -0.20
N GLU A 19 -51.76 11.31 -0.71
CA GLU A 19 -52.52 12.57 -0.79
C GLU A 19 -52.71 13.23 0.58
N LYS A 20 -53.00 12.43 1.63
CA LYS A 20 -53.09 12.93 3.01
C LYS A 20 -51.77 13.52 3.51
N VAL A 21 -50.65 12.81 3.29
CA VAL A 21 -49.32 13.26 3.72
C VAL A 21 -48.91 14.55 2.98
N LEU A 22 -49.15 14.63 1.67
CA LEU A 22 -48.86 15.84 0.89
C LEU A 22 -49.71 17.03 1.38
N ALA A 23 -50.98 16.81 1.71
CA ALA A 23 -51.87 17.84 2.24
C ALA A 23 -51.43 18.34 3.64
N LEU A 24 -50.74 17.52 4.42
CA LEU A 24 -50.17 17.87 5.73
C LEU A 24 -48.80 18.58 5.64
N GLY A 25 -48.31 18.88 4.44
CA GLY A 25 -47.01 19.53 4.24
C GLY A 25 -45.85 18.58 3.95
N GLY A 26 -46.13 17.27 3.83
CA GLY A 26 -45.17 16.26 3.42
C GLY A 26 -44.22 15.81 4.52
N LEU A 27 -43.02 15.34 4.13
CA LEU A 27 -42.03 14.84 5.08
C LEU A 27 -41.33 16.01 5.79
N PHE A 28 -41.41 16.03 7.12
CA PHE A 28 -40.65 16.94 7.97
C PHE A 28 -39.36 16.27 8.45
N ILE A 29 -38.22 16.93 8.22
CA ILE A 29 -36.91 16.46 8.68
C ILE A 29 -36.49 17.29 9.89
N LEU A 30 -36.35 16.63 11.03
CA LEU A 30 -35.81 17.21 12.25
C LEU A 30 -34.34 16.79 12.40
N GLY A 31 -33.41 17.74 12.23
CA GLY A 31 -32.01 17.57 12.61
C GLY A 31 -31.84 17.94 14.08
N THR A 32 -31.42 17.01 14.91
CA THR A 32 -31.19 17.27 16.35
C THR A 32 -29.89 18.03 16.60
N GLU A 33 -28.93 17.89 15.68
CA GLU A 33 -27.62 18.53 15.71
C GLU A 33 -27.19 18.89 14.29
N ARG A 34 -26.07 19.59 14.16
CA ARG A 34 -25.39 19.84 12.89
C ARG A 34 -24.12 19.02 12.78
N HIS A 35 -23.96 18.33 11.66
CA HIS A 35 -22.71 17.62 11.40
C HIS A 35 -21.58 18.62 11.09
N GLU A 36 -20.34 18.23 11.37
CA GLU A 36 -19.14 18.95 10.91
C GLU A 36 -19.10 19.21 9.39
N SER A 37 -19.70 18.33 8.59
CA SER A 37 -19.77 18.47 7.14
C SER A 37 -21.17 18.84 6.70
N ARG A 38 -21.25 19.97 6.00
CA ARG A 38 -22.50 20.48 5.46
C ARG A 38 -23.13 19.51 4.45
N ARG A 39 -22.32 18.69 3.79
CA ARG A 39 -22.80 17.68 2.84
C ARG A 39 -23.74 16.68 3.51
N ILE A 40 -23.44 16.26 4.73
CA ILE A 40 -24.25 15.26 5.46
C ILE A 40 -25.57 15.87 5.92
N ASP A 41 -25.55 17.11 6.42
CA ASP A 41 -26.76 17.87 6.72
C ASP A 41 -27.65 18.04 5.46
N ASN A 42 -27.04 18.36 4.32
CA ASN A 42 -27.75 18.49 3.05
C ASN A 42 -28.36 17.15 2.59
N GLN A 43 -27.70 16.03 2.85
CA GLN A 43 -28.24 14.70 2.57
C GLN A 43 -29.45 14.39 3.45
N LEU A 44 -29.41 14.74 4.73
CA LEU A 44 -30.53 14.58 5.65
C LEU A 44 -31.72 15.43 5.21
N ARG A 45 -31.48 16.72 4.92
CA ARG A 45 -32.48 17.64 4.38
C ARG A 45 -33.07 17.16 3.05
N GLY A 46 -32.24 16.65 2.14
CA GLY A 46 -32.67 16.15 0.83
C GLY A 46 -33.50 14.85 0.86
N ARG A 47 -33.84 14.34 2.06
CA ARG A 47 -34.81 13.25 2.22
C ARG A 47 -36.25 13.75 2.09
N SER A 48 -36.54 15.01 2.45
CA SER A 48 -37.81 15.67 2.15
C SER A 48 -37.78 16.39 0.80
N GLY A 49 -38.94 16.81 0.30
CA GLY A 49 -39.01 17.64 -0.92
C GLY A 49 -38.70 16.91 -2.24
N ARG A 50 -38.73 15.56 -2.25
CA ARG A 50 -38.33 14.78 -3.43
C ARG A 50 -39.35 14.92 -4.55
N GLN A 51 -38.89 15.01 -5.81
CA GLN A 51 -39.75 15.11 -6.99
C GLN A 51 -40.74 16.29 -6.94
N GLY A 52 -40.44 17.34 -6.15
CA GLY A 52 -41.33 18.48 -5.98
C GLY A 52 -42.46 18.27 -4.97
N ASP A 53 -42.48 17.14 -4.24
CA ASP A 53 -43.39 16.95 -3.11
C ASP A 53 -43.16 18.05 -2.05
N PRO A 54 -44.19 18.49 -1.30
CA PRO A 54 -44.01 19.34 -0.13
C PRO A 54 -43.09 18.68 0.91
N GLY A 55 -42.37 19.49 1.65
CA GLY A 55 -41.52 19.01 2.73
C GLY A 55 -40.76 20.16 3.38
N GLU A 56 -40.44 19.97 4.64
CA GLU A 56 -39.75 20.96 5.45
C GLU A 56 -38.56 20.30 6.18
N SER A 57 -37.61 21.13 6.59
CA SER A 57 -36.49 20.67 7.39
C SER A 57 -36.10 21.75 8.39
N GLU A 58 -35.95 21.36 9.64
CA GLU A 58 -35.48 22.23 10.71
C GLU A 58 -34.34 21.54 11.45
N PHE A 59 -33.30 22.31 11.79
CA PHE A 59 -32.14 21.81 12.51
C PHE A 59 -31.98 22.58 13.79
N TYR A 60 -31.87 21.85 14.89
CA TYR A 60 -31.57 22.36 16.21
C TYR A 60 -30.07 22.22 16.48
N LEU A 61 -29.58 23.06 17.37
CA LEU A 61 -28.19 23.07 17.81
C LEU A 61 -28.14 23.57 19.24
N SER A 62 -27.43 22.86 20.09
CA SER A 62 -27.07 23.29 21.43
C SER A 62 -25.68 23.93 21.43
N LEU A 63 -25.43 24.82 22.39
CA LEU A 63 -24.10 25.37 22.64
C LEU A 63 -23.12 24.31 23.15
N GLU A 64 -23.64 23.22 23.73
CA GLU A 64 -22.86 22.10 24.25
C GLU A 64 -22.48 21.08 23.16
N ASP A 65 -23.05 21.19 21.96
CA ASP A 65 -22.80 20.25 20.86
C ASP A 65 -21.35 20.33 20.36
N ASP A 66 -20.82 19.23 19.84
CA ASP A 66 -19.43 19.13 19.38
C ASP A 66 -19.02 20.20 18.37
N LEU A 67 -19.92 20.56 17.45
CA LEU A 67 -19.69 21.63 16.47
C LEU A 67 -19.47 22.98 17.16
N MET A 68 -20.27 23.27 18.19
CA MET A 68 -20.16 24.49 18.99
C MET A 68 -19.01 24.39 20.00
N ARG A 69 -18.63 23.22 20.48
CA ARG A 69 -17.46 23.05 21.35
C ARG A 69 -16.14 23.31 20.59
N LEU A 70 -16.06 22.89 19.34
CA LEU A 70 -14.87 23.07 18.49
C LEU A 70 -14.71 24.50 17.96
N PHE A 71 -15.81 25.27 17.81
CA PHE A 71 -15.81 26.60 17.16
C PHE A 71 -16.54 27.70 17.92
N GLY A 72 -17.11 27.39 19.09
CA GLY A 72 -17.58 28.31 20.10
C GLY A 72 -16.38 29.02 20.69
N SER A 73 -15.77 29.87 19.88
CA SER A 73 -14.76 30.83 20.32
C SER A 73 -15.28 31.56 21.55
N GLU A 74 -14.36 31.99 22.43
CA GLU A 74 -14.63 33.03 23.43
C GLU A 74 -15.55 34.12 22.89
N SER A 75 -15.36 34.55 21.64
CA SER A 75 -16.15 35.59 20.99
C SER A 75 -17.66 35.30 20.87
N VAL A 76 -18.08 34.04 20.70
CA VAL A 76 -19.51 33.67 20.63
C VAL A 76 -20.09 33.65 22.04
N MET A 77 -19.37 33.09 23.01
CA MET A 77 -19.78 33.10 24.43
C MET A 77 -19.86 34.53 24.99
N VAL A 78 -18.87 35.38 24.70
CA VAL A 78 -18.84 36.80 25.11
C VAL A 78 -20.01 37.60 24.53
N TRP A 79 -20.44 37.29 23.30
CA TRP A 79 -21.61 37.95 22.70
C TRP A 79 -22.92 37.50 23.36
N MET A 80 -23.01 36.24 23.77
CA MET A 80 -24.17 35.70 24.48
C MET A 80 -24.30 36.24 25.90
N ASP A 81 -23.20 36.31 26.65
CA ASP A 81 -23.16 36.95 27.97
C ASP A 81 -23.62 38.41 27.92
N ARG A 82 -23.30 39.09 26.81
CA ARG A 82 -23.67 40.50 26.60
C ARG A 82 -25.13 40.70 26.20
N LEU A 83 -25.74 39.72 25.54
CA LEU A 83 -27.13 39.76 25.10
C LEU A 83 -28.14 39.44 26.21
N LYS A 84 -27.71 38.87 27.36
CA LYS A 84 -28.58 38.48 28.49
C LYS A 84 -29.84 37.74 28.01
N LEU A 85 -29.65 36.73 27.16
CA LEU A 85 -30.76 35.96 26.59
C LEU A 85 -31.49 35.22 27.73
N PRO A 86 -32.83 35.31 27.82
CA PRO A 86 -33.60 34.59 28.83
C PRO A 86 -33.51 33.06 28.60
N GLU A 87 -33.34 32.31 29.69
CA GLU A 87 -33.33 30.84 29.63
C GLU A 87 -34.65 30.30 29.07
N GLY A 88 -34.57 29.41 28.08
CA GLY A 88 -35.73 28.74 27.49
C GLY A 88 -36.30 29.37 26.22
N GLU A 89 -35.75 30.50 25.74
CA GLU A 89 -36.16 31.09 24.46
C GLU A 89 -35.26 30.67 23.27
N PRO A 90 -35.83 30.28 22.12
CA PRO A 90 -35.05 29.90 20.95
C PRO A 90 -34.35 31.11 20.33
N ILE A 91 -33.04 30.99 20.12
CA ILE A 91 -32.23 32.07 19.54
C ILE A 91 -32.33 31.99 18.01
N THR A 92 -33.25 32.75 17.41
CA THR A 92 -33.40 32.80 15.95
C THR A 92 -32.77 34.07 15.37
N HIS A 93 -31.50 34.00 14.98
CA HIS A 93 -30.84 35.11 14.27
C HIS A 93 -30.15 34.64 12.98
N LYS A 94 -30.33 35.43 11.90
CA LYS A 94 -29.72 35.14 10.59
C LYS A 94 -28.19 35.01 10.65
N TRP A 95 -27.52 35.74 11.55
CA TRP A 95 -26.06 35.70 11.69
C TRP A 95 -25.55 34.38 12.29
N ILE A 96 -26.35 33.68 13.10
CA ILE A 96 -26.00 32.39 13.71
C ILE A 96 -25.86 31.32 12.62
N ASN A 97 -26.81 31.27 11.68
CA ASN A 97 -26.71 30.38 10.51
C ASN A 97 -25.42 30.63 9.72
N SER A 98 -25.05 31.90 9.49
CA SER A 98 -23.80 32.24 8.80
C SER A 98 -22.55 31.90 9.61
N ALA A 99 -22.60 31.97 10.95
CA ALA A 99 -21.50 31.59 11.82
C ALA A 99 -21.28 30.07 11.82
N ILE A 100 -22.36 29.29 11.91
CA ILE A 100 -22.34 27.82 11.81
C ILE A 100 -21.77 27.39 10.45
N GLU A 101 -22.22 28.01 9.36
CA GLU A 101 -21.71 27.72 8.01
C GLU A 101 -20.20 27.99 7.88
N LYS A 102 -19.70 29.08 8.48
CA LYS A 102 -18.27 29.38 8.53
C LYS A 102 -17.49 28.35 9.36
N ALA A 103 -18.04 27.90 10.48
CA ALA A 103 -17.44 26.85 11.31
C ALA A 103 -17.32 25.54 10.53
N GLN A 104 -18.41 25.06 9.91
CA GLN A 104 -18.41 23.87 9.05
C GLN A 104 -17.37 23.99 7.92
N LYS A 105 -17.32 25.13 7.22
CA LYS A 105 -16.33 25.37 6.16
C LYS A 105 -14.88 25.32 6.67
N LYS A 106 -14.63 25.80 7.90
CA LYS A 106 -13.31 25.73 8.52
C LYS A 106 -12.93 24.29 8.89
N ILE A 107 -13.88 23.48 9.36
CA ILE A 107 -13.65 22.04 9.61
C ILE A 107 -13.35 21.31 8.31
N GLU A 108 -14.16 21.53 7.29
CA GLU A 108 -13.95 20.93 5.97
C GLU A 108 -12.59 21.30 5.41
N ALA A 109 -12.16 22.56 5.53
CA ALA A 109 -10.81 22.99 5.13
C ALA A 109 -9.70 22.31 5.95
N ARG A 110 -9.86 22.16 7.26
CA ARG A 110 -8.91 21.44 8.13
C ARG A 110 -8.82 19.97 7.74
N ASN A 111 -9.95 19.28 7.60
CA ASN A 111 -10.01 17.87 7.23
C ASN A 111 -9.45 17.65 5.81
N PHE A 112 -9.74 18.57 4.88
CA PHE A 112 -9.13 18.58 3.56
C PHE A 112 -7.60 18.72 3.64
N GLY A 113 -7.09 19.63 4.48
CA GLY A 113 -5.65 19.79 4.69
C GLY A 113 -4.98 18.52 5.22
N ILE A 114 -5.57 17.88 6.25
CA ILE A 114 -5.08 16.60 6.79
C ILE A 114 -5.07 15.53 5.69
N ARG A 115 -6.18 15.39 4.96
CA ARG A 115 -6.30 14.40 3.89
C ARG A 115 -5.35 14.66 2.73
N LYS A 116 -5.11 15.93 2.39
CA LYS A 116 -4.14 16.32 1.36
C LYS A 116 -2.73 15.89 1.77
N SER A 117 -2.34 16.17 3.02
CA SER A 117 -1.03 15.74 3.52
C SER A 117 -0.89 14.22 3.51
N LEU A 118 -1.91 13.47 3.95
CA LEU A 118 -1.92 12.00 3.86
C LEU A 118 -1.75 11.51 2.41
N LEU A 119 -2.48 12.11 1.47
CA LEU A 119 -2.36 11.78 0.05
C LEU A 119 -0.96 12.08 -0.49
N GLU A 120 -0.33 13.17 -0.05
CA GLU A 120 1.02 13.53 -0.48
C GLU A 120 2.08 12.52 0.02
N PHE A 121 1.90 11.92 1.20
CA PHE A 121 2.73 10.81 1.68
C PHE A 121 2.49 9.55 0.85
N ASP A 122 1.22 9.21 0.62
CA ASP A 122 0.83 8.03 -0.16
C ASP A 122 1.31 8.12 -1.63
N ASP A 123 1.31 9.33 -2.21
CA ASP A 123 1.77 9.57 -3.58
C ASP A 123 3.26 9.20 -3.77
N VAL A 124 4.10 9.40 -2.75
CA VAL A 124 5.51 9.00 -2.78
C VAL A 124 5.63 7.48 -2.85
N MET A 125 4.92 6.79 -1.95
CA MET A 125 4.89 5.33 -1.93
C MET A 125 4.32 4.77 -3.24
N ASN A 126 3.25 5.38 -3.77
CA ASN A 126 2.62 4.94 -5.00
C ASN A 126 3.54 5.08 -6.21
N LYS A 127 4.32 6.15 -6.30
CA LYS A 127 5.33 6.32 -7.36
C LYS A 127 6.40 5.23 -7.31
N GLN A 128 6.99 5.01 -6.13
CA GLN A 128 8.00 3.96 -5.93
C GLN A 128 7.44 2.57 -6.24
N ARG A 129 6.24 2.28 -5.74
CA ARG A 129 5.51 1.04 -6.00
C ARG A 129 5.30 0.80 -7.49
N THR A 130 4.84 1.83 -8.21
CA THR A 130 4.62 1.74 -9.67
C THR A 130 5.92 1.43 -10.40
N THR A 131 7.04 2.06 -10.00
CA THR A 131 8.36 1.76 -10.59
C THR A 131 8.79 0.32 -10.33
N ILE A 132 8.67 -0.18 -9.10
CA ILE A 132 9.04 -1.55 -8.74
C ILE A 132 8.20 -2.56 -9.52
N TYR A 133 6.89 -2.41 -9.56
CA TYR A 133 6.03 -3.33 -10.30
C TYR A 133 6.24 -3.23 -11.82
N ALA A 134 6.53 -2.04 -12.35
CA ALA A 134 6.87 -1.90 -13.76
C ALA A 134 8.15 -2.68 -14.10
N ASN A 135 9.18 -2.58 -13.26
CA ASN A 135 10.41 -3.35 -13.45
C ASN A 135 10.18 -4.86 -13.27
N ARG A 136 9.41 -5.27 -12.25
CA ARG A 136 9.03 -6.67 -12.02
C ARG A 136 8.30 -7.27 -13.22
N ASN A 137 7.36 -6.53 -13.81
CA ASN A 137 6.63 -6.96 -15.00
C ASN A 137 7.54 -7.08 -16.22
N LYS A 138 8.47 -6.14 -16.44
CA LYS A 138 9.47 -6.25 -17.51
C LYS A 138 10.32 -7.52 -17.37
N VAL A 139 10.77 -7.84 -16.15
CA VAL A 139 11.56 -9.06 -15.87
C VAL A 139 10.74 -10.34 -16.14
N LEU A 140 9.43 -10.31 -15.92
CA LEU A 140 8.55 -11.45 -16.26
C LEU A 140 8.47 -11.68 -17.78
N GLU A 141 8.45 -10.61 -18.57
CA GLU A 141 8.33 -10.65 -20.03
C GLU A 141 9.66 -10.97 -20.74
N ILE A 142 10.80 -10.68 -20.12
CA ILE A 142 12.12 -10.94 -20.70
C ILE A 142 12.45 -12.43 -20.63
N ASP A 143 12.72 -13.07 -21.77
CA ASP A 143 13.10 -14.48 -21.83
C ASP A 143 14.51 -14.74 -21.27
N ASN A 144 15.45 -13.81 -21.51
CA ASN A 144 16.84 -13.93 -21.10
C ASN A 144 17.31 -12.74 -20.25
N LEU A 145 17.61 -12.98 -18.97
CA LEU A 145 18.08 -11.96 -18.03
C LEU A 145 19.59 -11.81 -17.93
N LYS A 146 20.38 -12.61 -18.66
CA LYS A 146 21.85 -12.62 -18.55
C LYS A 146 22.42 -11.22 -18.70
N ASP A 147 22.05 -10.52 -19.77
CA ASP A 147 22.59 -9.19 -20.05
C ASP A 147 22.28 -8.20 -18.92
N THR A 148 21.05 -8.25 -18.38
CA THR A 148 20.65 -7.43 -17.23
C THR A 148 21.47 -7.75 -15.97
N ILE A 149 21.71 -9.03 -15.70
CA ILE A 149 22.55 -9.47 -14.56
C ILE A 149 24.00 -9.03 -14.75
N MET A 150 24.52 -9.11 -15.98
CA MET A 150 25.88 -8.67 -16.31
C MET A 150 26.05 -7.16 -16.17
N GLU A 151 25.07 -6.37 -16.60
CA GLU A 151 25.04 -4.92 -16.37
C GLU A 151 25.01 -4.58 -14.87
N MET A 152 24.20 -5.28 -14.08
CA MET A 152 24.18 -5.12 -12.62
C MET A 152 25.54 -5.46 -12.01
N LEU A 153 26.15 -6.56 -12.44
CA LEU A 153 27.45 -7.01 -11.96
C LEU A 153 28.53 -5.97 -12.24
N HIS A 154 28.62 -5.51 -13.49
CA HIS A 154 29.59 -4.50 -13.92
C HIS A 154 29.44 -3.21 -13.10
N LYS A 155 28.20 -2.75 -12.92
CA LYS A 155 27.90 -1.57 -12.13
C LYS A 155 28.33 -1.75 -10.67
N ASN A 156 27.98 -2.87 -10.03
CA ASN A 156 28.34 -3.13 -8.63
C ASN A 156 29.86 -3.16 -8.42
N ILE A 157 30.61 -3.78 -9.35
CA ILE A 157 32.08 -3.80 -9.30
C ILE A 157 32.62 -2.38 -9.47
N SER A 158 32.13 -1.64 -10.46
CA SER A 158 32.54 -0.26 -10.73
C SER A 158 32.35 0.62 -9.51
N GLU A 159 31.14 0.63 -8.93
CA GLU A 159 30.82 1.40 -7.73
C GLU A 159 31.71 1.02 -6.55
N LYS A 160 31.93 -0.29 -6.32
CA LYS A 160 32.80 -0.73 -5.22
C LYS A 160 34.27 -0.36 -5.43
N VAL A 161 34.79 -0.48 -6.65
CA VAL A 161 36.17 -0.08 -6.94
C VAL A 161 36.33 1.43 -6.74
N TYR A 162 35.39 2.26 -7.21
CA TYR A 162 35.46 3.70 -6.95
C TYR A 162 35.28 4.06 -5.47
N GLU A 163 34.47 3.31 -4.71
CA GLU A 163 34.34 3.47 -3.26
C GLU A 163 35.66 3.18 -2.54
N LYS A 164 36.35 2.11 -2.93
CA LYS A 164 37.58 1.63 -2.26
C LYS A 164 38.86 2.29 -2.75
N PHE A 165 38.87 2.80 -3.98
CA PHE A 165 40.06 3.41 -4.58
C PHE A 165 39.92 4.93 -4.55
N SER A 166 40.66 5.58 -3.65
CA SER A 166 40.76 7.04 -3.57
C SER A 166 41.04 7.68 -4.95
N PRO A 167 40.38 8.81 -5.29
CA PRO A 167 40.63 9.53 -6.53
C PRO A 167 42.01 10.22 -6.57
N GLU A 168 42.61 10.51 -5.42
CA GLU A 168 43.79 11.39 -5.34
C GLU A 168 45.11 10.60 -5.29
N MET A 169 45.20 9.59 -4.43
CA MET A 169 46.44 8.86 -4.18
C MET A 169 46.23 7.35 -4.23
N ARG A 170 47.14 6.65 -4.92
CA ARG A 170 47.11 5.17 -5.03
C ARG A 170 47.50 4.48 -3.72
N GLU A 171 48.22 5.16 -2.84
CA GLU A 171 48.59 4.65 -1.51
C GLU A 171 47.38 4.49 -0.58
N ASP A 172 46.31 5.27 -0.82
CA ASP A 172 45.06 5.22 -0.06
C ASP A 172 44.06 4.19 -0.61
N TRP A 173 44.44 3.38 -1.60
CA TRP A 173 43.56 2.35 -2.15
C TRP A 173 43.41 1.19 -1.16
N ASP A 174 42.17 0.94 -0.73
CA ASP A 174 41.82 -0.16 0.17
C ASP A 174 41.65 -1.47 -0.62
N ILE A 175 42.77 -2.04 -1.08
CA ILE A 175 42.77 -3.31 -1.82
C ILE A 175 42.30 -4.48 -0.96
N ASN A 176 42.62 -4.47 0.34
CA ASN A 176 42.22 -5.52 1.26
C ASN A 176 40.70 -5.53 1.42
N GLY A 177 40.08 -4.37 1.65
CA GLY A 177 38.63 -4.27 1.75
C GLY A 177 37.91 -4.57 0.42
N LEU A 178 38.53 -4.30 -0.73
CA LEU A 178 37.98 -4.73 -2.02
C LEU A 178 38.05 -6.26 -2.17
N ASN A 179 39.18 -6.88 -1.82
CA ASN A 179 39.35 -8.34 -1.88
C ASN A 179 38.41 -9.07 -0.90
N GLU A 180 38.26 -8.55 0.32
CA GLU A 180 37.26 -9.06 1.29
C GLU A 180 35.86 -8.99 0.71
N TYR A 181 35.47 -7.86 0.11
CA TYR A 181 34.18 -7.72 -0.55
C TYR A 181 34.00 -8.75 -1.69
N LEU A 182 34.99 -8.90 -2.58
CA LEU A 182 34.90 -9.83 -3.71
C LEU A 182 34.77 -11.28 -3.24
N LYS A 183 35.52 -11.65 -2.20
CA LYS A 183 35.43 -12.97 -1.57
C LYS A 183 34.07 -13.17 -0.92
N ASP A 184 33.63 -12.21 -0.12
CA ASP A 184 32.40 -12.32 0.64
C ASP A 184 31.17 -12.31 -0.25
N PHE A 185 31.14 -11.52 -1.33
CA PHE A 185 29.96 -11.38 -2.19
C PHE A 185 29.96 -12.31 -3.40
N TYR A 186 31.12 -12.62 -3.97
CA TYR A 186 31.23 -13.37 -5.22
C TYR A 186 32.01 -14.68 -5.09
N ALA A 187 32.54 -15.00 -3.90
CA ALA A 187 33.44 -16.13 -3.68
C ALA A 187 34.65 -16.09 -4.65
N TYR A 188 35.11 -14.88 -4.97
CA TYR A 188 36.21 -14.63 -5.88
C TYR A 188 37.45 -14.16 -5.13
N GLU A 189 38.60 -14.74 -5.47
CA GLU A 189 39.91 -14.33 -4.99
C GLU A 189 40.77 -13.96 -6.20
N GLU A 190 41.32 -12.75 -6.20
CA GLU A 190 42.19 -12.29 -7.29
C GLU A 190 43.49 -13.08 -7.28
N THR A 191 43.91 -13.55 -8.46
CA THR A 191 45.12 -14.37 -8.59
C THR A 191 46.40 -13.55 -8.61
N ASP A 192 46.33 -12.28 -9.01
CA ASP A 192 47.43 -11.32 -9.02
C ASP A 192 47.11 -10.13 -8.10
N ASP A 193 47.43 -10.28 -6.81
CA ASP A 193 47.23 -9.26 -5.76
C ASP A 193 47.91 -7.92 -6.06
N LYS A 194 48.81 -7.84 -7.05
CA LYS A 194 49.52 -6.61 -7.45
C LYS A 194 49.12 -6.12 -8.83
N ALA A 195 48.08 -6.68 -9.46
CA ALA A 195 47.59 -6.22 -10.75
C ALA A 195 47.16 -4.75 -10.70
N TYR A 196 46.52 -4.32 -9.60
CA TYR A 196 46.05 -2.94 -9.41
C TYR A 196 47.17 -1.87 -9.52
N LEU A 197 48.42 -2.22 -9.21
CA LEU A 197 49.58 -1.31 -9.31
C LEU A 197 49.95 -0.97 -10.77
N ARG A 198 49.59 -1.86 -11.71
CA ARG A 198 49.97 -1.78 -13.13
C ARG A 198 48.82 -1.33 -14.02
N SER A 199 47.62 -1.14 -13.47
CA SER A 199 46.40 -0.86 -14.23
C SER A 199 45.75 0.44 -13.79
N THR A 200 45.01 1.08 -14.70
CA THR A 200 44.06 2.15 -14.32
C THR A 200 42.89 1.56 -13.54
N LYS A 201 42.04 2.42 -12.95
CA LYS A 201 40.84 1.94 -12.23
C LYS A 201 39.91 1.21 -13.19
N GLU A 202 39.70 1.77 -14.36
CA GLU A 202 38.83 1.24 -15.41
C GLU A 202 39.35 -0.10 -15.91
N GLU A 203 40.66 -0.22 -16.16
CA GLU A 203 41.29 -1.49 -16.54
C GLU A 203 41.16 -2.55 -15.44
N TYR A 204 41.23 -2.14 -14.18
CA TYR A 204 41.10 -3.06 -13.04
C TYR A 204 39.65 -3.51 -12.82
N ILE A 205 38.67 -2.61 -13.02
CA ILE A 205 37.24 -2.93 -13.04
C ILE A 205 36.97 -3.99 -14.11
N GLU A 206 37.41 -3.75 -15.35
CA GLU A 206 37.23 -4.70 -16.45
C GLU A 206 37.90 -6.04 -16.18
N ARG A 207 39.09 -6.03 -15.56
CA ARG A 207 39.77 -7.28 -15.17
C ARG A 207 38.90 -8.11 -14.22
N ILE A 208 38.42 -7.52 -13.13
CA ILE A 208 37.59 -8.23 -12.14
C ILE A 208 36.28 -8.67 -12.77
N TYR A 209 35.63 -7.79 -13.53
CA TYR A 209 34.38 -8.09 -14.22
C TYR A 209 34.54 -9.29 -15.17
N ASN A 210 35.56 -9.30 -16.02
CA ASN A 210 35.79 -10.40 -16.95
C ASN A 210 36.08 -11.73 -16.23
N ALA A 211 36.81 -11.70 -15.11
CA ALA A 211 37.06 -12.89 -14.30
C ALA A 211 35.75 -13.46 -13.70
N LEU A 212 34.87 -12.59 -13.20
CA LEU A 212 33.55 -12.98 -12.68
C LEU A 212 32.61 -13.47 -13.79
N VAL A 213 32.66 -12.87 -14.98
CA VAL A 213 31.93 -13.35 -16.17
C VAL A 213 32.39 -14.76 -16.54
N GLU A 214 33.69 -15.05 -16.48
CA GLU A 214 34.21 -16.40 -16.74
C GLU A 214 33.69 -17.41 -15.71
N GLN A 215 33.68 -17.05 -14.42
CA GLN A 215 33.11 -17.89 -13.35
C GLN A 215 31.61 -18.13 -13.55
N TYR A 216 30.86 -17.10 -13.93
CA TYR A 216 29.46 -17.23 -14.28
C TYR A 216 29.25 -18.18 -15.47
N ASN A 217 30.05 -18.03 -16.55
CA ASN A 217 29.89 -18.85 -17.75
C ASN A 217 30.17 -20.33 -17.46
N LYS A 218 31.19 -20.63 -16.63
CA LYS A 218 31.45 -22.01 -16.16
C LYS A 218 30.25 -22.59 -15.43
N LYS A 219 29.64 -21.79 -14.55
CA LYS A 219 28.43 -22.19 -13.82
C LYS A 219 27.24 -22.42 -14.74
N GLU A 220 27.08 -21.59 -15.78
CA GLU A 220 26.04 -21.76 -16.80
C GLU A 220 26.28 -23.04 -17.63
N GLU A 221 27.53 -23.37 -17.97
CA GLU A 221 27.89 -24.61 -18.65
C GLU A 221 27.57 -25.85 -17.79
N GLU A 222 27.81 -25.78 -16.48
CA GLU A 222 27.51 -26.87 -15.54
C GLU A 222 26.01 -27.10 -15.33
N LEU A 223 25.22 -26.02 -15.20
CA LEU A 223 23.77 -26.09 -14.92
C LEU A 223 22.91 -26.23 -16.19
N GLY A 224 23.42 -25.76 -17.33
CA GLY A 224 22.67 -25.57 -18.55
C GLY A 224 21.90 -24.25 -18.59
N SER A 225 21.77 -23.69 -19.80
CA SER A 225 21.15 -22.37 -20.04
C SER A 225 19.73 -22.26 -19.47
N ASP A 226 18.86 -23.25 -19.71
CA ASP A 226 17.45 -23.16 -19.30
C ASP A 226 17.28 -23.08 -17.77
N LEU A 227 18.06 -23.88 -17.02
CA LEU A 227 18.04 -23.86 -15.57
C LEU A 227 18.67 -22.56 -15.04
N MET A 228 19.76 -22.08 -15.66
CA MET A 228 20.40 -20.83 -15.29
C MET A 228 19.45 -19.63 -15.43
N ARG A 229 18.67 -19.54 -16.51
CA ARG A 229 17.68 -18.47 -16.70
C ARG A 229 16.56 -18.50 -15.66
N LYS A 230 16.08 -19.70 -15.31
CA LYS A 230 15.09 -19.86 -14.25
C LYS A 230 15.64 -19.44 -12.89
N LEU A 231 16.89 -19.81 -12.60
CA LEU A 231 17.59 -19.45 -11.37
C LEU A 231 17.78 -17.94 -11.24
N GLU A 232 18.22 -17.27 -12.31
CA GLU A 232 18.34 -15.80 -12.36
C GLU A 232 17.01 -15.10 -12.05
N LYS A 233 15.93 -15.53 -12.71
CA LYS A 233 14.57 -15.00 -12.47
C LYS A 233 14.15 -15.21 -11.02
N HIS A 234 14.32 -16.41 -10.51
CA HIS A 234 13.90 -16.77 -9.15
C HIS A 234 14.64 -15.94 -8.10
N ILE A 235 15.97 -15.88 -8.18
CA ILE A 235 16.80 -15.10 -7.25
C ILE A 235 16.45 -13.61 -7.33
N LEU A 236 16.32 -13.05 -8.53
CA LEU A 236 16.00 -11.63 -8.68
C LEU A 236 14.63 -11.31 -8.07
N PHE A 237 13.61 -12.13 -8.31
CA PHE A 237 12.28 -11.90 -7.71
C PHE A 237 12.28 -12.04 -6.20
N ASP A 238 12.94 -13.06 -5.64
CA ASP A 238 13.01 -13.24 -4.19
C ASP A 238 13.71 -12.05 -3.53
N VAL A 239 14.84 -11.60 -4.08
CA VAL A 239 15.56 -10.43 -3.57
C VAL A 239 14.70 -9.16 -3.66
N VAL A 240 14.06 -8.90 -4.81
CA VAL A 240 13.18 -7.74 -5.00
C VAL A 240 12.03 -7.76 -4.00
N ASP A 241 11.32 -8.88 -3.87
CA ASP A 241 10.14 -8.99 -3.01
C ASP A 241 10.51 -8.86 -1.53
N ASN A 242 11.63 -9.44 -1.09
CA ASN A 242 12.15 -9.29 0.27
C ASN A 242 12.59 -7.85 0.57
N ARG A 243 13.35 -7.21 -0.34
CA ARG A 243 13.83 -5.84 -0.17
C ARG A 243 12.70 -4.82 -0.20
N TRP A 244 11.71 -5.02 -1.06
CA TRP A 244 10.52 -4.18 -1.12
C TRP A 244 9.70 -4.24 0.17
N ARG A 245 9.49 -5.44 0.74
CA ARG A 245 8.81 -5.59 2.05
C ARG A 245 9.58 -4.88 3.17
N GLY A 246 10.91 -4.97 3.16
CA GLY A 246 11.76 -4.25 4.11
C GLY A 246 11.63 -2.74 3.96
N HIS A 247 11.64 -2.23 2.73
CA HIS A 247 11.47 -0.82 2.41
C HIS A 247 10.12 -0.26 2.88
N LEU A 248 9.03 -0.99 2.68
CA LEU A 248 7.71 -0.58 3.18
C LEU A 248 7.71 -0.38 4.70
N LYS A 249 8.34 -1.29 5.46
CA LYS A 249 8.49 -1.15 6.92
C LYS A 249 9.34 0.08 7.28
N SER A 250 10.41 0.34 6.54
CA SER A 250 11.25 1.53 6.73
C SER A 250 10.48 2.83 6.47
N LEU A 251 9.60 2.86 5.46
CA LEU A 251 8.76 4.02 5.16
C LEU A 251 7.71 4.27 6.23
N ASP A 252 7.08 3.22 6.77
CA ASP A 252 6.14 3.33 7.88
C ASP A 252 6.82 3.93 9.12
N ALA A 253 8.00 3.41 9.49
CA ALA A 253 8.79 3.96 10.59
C ALA A 253 9.26 5.41 10.32
N LEU A 254 9.65 5.72 9.09
CA LEU A 254 10.04 7.07 8.68
C LEU A 254 8.86 8.04 8.87
N ARG A 255 7.66 7.65 8.42
CA ARG A 255 6.44 8.46 8.53
C ARG A 255 6.08 8.75 9.98
N GLU A 256 6.25 7.82 10.91
CA GLU A 256 6.05 8.08 12.34
C GLU A 256 7.09 9.05 12.90
N SER A 257 8.37 8.87 12.52
CA SER A 257 9.47 9.70 13.02
C SER A 257 9.50 11.13 12.45
N ILE A 258 8.91 11.36 11.26
CA ILE A 258 9.05 12.64 10.54
C ILE A 258 8.39 13.79 11.29
N TYR A 259 7.32 13.52 12.06
CA TYR A 259 6.63 14.52 12.86
C TYR A 259 7.48 15.05 14.02
N LEU A 260 8.43 14.26 14.54
CA LEU A 260 9.39 14.73 15.53
C LEU A 260 10.45 15.66 14.91
N ARG A 261 10.77 15.49 13.63
CA ARG A 261 11.68 16.37 12.86
C ARG A 261 11.01 17.66 12.39
N ALA A 262 9.68 17.67 12.30
CA ALA A 262 8.87 18.86 11.99
C ALA A 262 9.05 20.02 13.00
N TYR A 263 9.56 19.73 14.21
CA TYR A 263 9.89 20.75 15.21
C TYR A 263 10.95 21.75 14.72
N GLY A 264 11.72 21.42 13.68
CA GLY A 264 12.70 22.31 13.04
C GLY A 264 12.15 23.32 12.03
N GLN A 265 10.83 23.58 12.01
CA GLN A 265 10.15 24.48 11.06
C GLN A 265 10.27 24.06 9.58
N ARG A 266 10.61 22.80 9.30
CA ARG A 266 10.62 22.24 7.94
C ARG A 266 9.33 21.51 7.64
N ASP A 267 8.90 21.57 6.39
CA ASP A 267 7.71 20.86 5.93
C ASP A 267 7.92 19.34 6.00
N PRO A 268 7.11 18.59 6.80
CA PRO A 268 7.30 17.15 6.99
C PRO A 268 7.17 16.34 5.71
N VAL A 269 6.29 16.76 4.80
CA VAL A 269 6.06 16.08 3.52
C VAL A 269 7.29 16.18 2.63
N THR A 270 7.94 17.35 2.60
CA THR A 270 9.16 17.57 1.83
C THR A 270 10.34 16.78 2.38
N GLU A 271 10.55 16.77 3.70
CA GLU A 271 11.60 15.97 4.34
C GLU A 271 11.38 14.46 4.12
N TYR A 272 10.13 14.00 4.25
CA TYR A 272 9.77 12.62 3.96
C TYR A 272 10.11 12.24 2.51
N LYS A 273 9.78 13.09 1.53
CA LYS A 273 10.11 12.87 0.12
C LYS A 273 11.61 12.69 -0.11
N LEU A 274 12.42 13.56 0.48
CA LEU A 274 13.89 13.49 0.37
C LEU A 274 14.44 12.19 0.94
N ILE A 275 14.13 11.89 2.20
CA ILE A 275 14.67 10.71 2.89
C ILE A 275 14.13 9.42 2.27
N SER A 276 12.84 9.38 1.93
CA SER A 276 12.22 8.23 1.25
C SER A 276 12.87 7.93 -0.10
N SER A 277 13.32 8.97 -0.82
CA SER A 277 14.01 8.77 -2.10
C SER A 277 15.40 8.17 -1.91
N GLN A 278 16.14 8.63 -0.89
CA GLN A 278 17.45 8.05 -0.53
C GLN A 278 17.34 6.58 -0.14
N ILE A 279 16.40 6.24 0.76
CA ILE A 279 16.16 4.84 1.18
C ILE A 279 15.74 3.98 -0.03
N PHE A 280 14.97 4.54 -0.97
CA PHE A 280 14.57 3.84 -2.18
C PHE A 280 15.76 3.57 -3.11
N GLU A 281 16.64 4.55 -3.34
CA GLU A 281 17.86 4.37 -4.13
C GLU A 281 18.81 3.33 -3.50
N GLU A 282 19.00 3.40 -2.18
CA GLU A 282 19.76 2.40 -1.42
C GLU A 282 19.17 0.99 -1.55
N MET A 283 17.84 0.86 -1.49
CA MET A 283 17.16 -0.41 -1.70
C MET A 283 17.43 -0.95 -3.11
N ILE A 284 17.35 -0.12 -4.15
CA ILE A 284 17.63 -0.55 -5.53
C ILE A 284 19.08 -1.02 -5.68
N ALA A 285 20.04 -0.27 -5.14
CA ALA A 285 21.45 -0.68 -5.15
C ALA A 285 21.65 -2.02 -4.43
N THR A 286 21.03 -2.18 -3.26
CA THR A 286 21.09 -3.44 -2.49
C THR A 286 20.48 -4.61 -3.26
N ILE A 287 19.37 -4.40 -3.98
CA ILE A 287 18.76 -5.44 -4.83
C ILE A 287 19.77 -5.91 -5.89
N GLN A 288 20.44 -4.96 -6.56
CA GLN A 288 21.42 -5.29 -7.61
C GLN A 288 22.60 -6.09 -7.03
N GLU A 289 23.18 -5.65 -5.91
CA GLU A 289 24.30 -6.31 -5.25
C GLU A 289 23.96 -7.71 -4.73
N GLN A 290 22.77 -7.86 -4.13
CA GLN A 290 22.35 -9.15 -3.59
C GLN A 290 21.93 -10.14 -4.68
N ALA A 291 21.23 -9.68 -5.72
CA ALA A 291 20.84 -10.54 -6.83
C ALA A 291 22.08 -11.15 -7.49
N THR A 292 23.12 -10.33 -7.75
CA THR A 292 24.39 -10.85 -8.29
C THR A 292 25.09 -11.72 -7.25
N SER A 293 25.23 -11.30 -6.00
CA SER A 293 25.92 -12.10 -4.97
C SER A 293 25.31 -13.49 -4.76
N PHE A 294 23.99 -13.58 -4.62
CA PHE A 294 23.29 -14.86 -4.43
C PHE A 294 23.45 -15.76 -5.64
N LEU A 295 23.43 -15.21 -6.85
CA LEU A 295 23.65 -15.99 -8.06
C LEU A 295 25.04 -16.63 -8.11
N PHE A 296 26.08 -15.98 -7.58
CA PHE A 296 27.42 -16.56 -7.53
C PHE A 296 27.54 -17.62 -6.42
N LYS A 297 26.91 -17.39 -5.26
CA LYS A 297 27.00 -18.28 -4.08
C LYS A 297 26.09 -19.50 -4.11
N VAL A 298 24.99 -19.46 -4.86
CA VAL A 298 24.01 -20.56 -4.83
C VAL A 298 24.66 -21.86 -5.33
N VAL A 299 24.55 -22.91 -4.53
CA VAL A 299 24.97 -24.26 -4.92
C VAL A 299 23.70 -25.02 -5.26
N VAL A 300 23.51 -25.34 -6.54
CA VAL A 300 22.35 -26.13 -6.99
C VAL A 300 22.70 -27.60 -6.79
N SER A 301 22.01 -28.27 -5.88
CA SER A 301 22.08 -29.73 -5.79
C SER A 301 21.32 -30.31 -6.98
N THR A 302 21.98 -31.16 -7.77
CA THR A 302 21.36 -31.88 -8.90
C THR A 302 20.72 -33.20 -8.47
N GLU A 303 20.71 -33.50 -7.17
CA GLU A 303 19.91 -34.62 -6.66
C GLU A 303 18.43 -34.30 -6.88
N PRO A 304 17.65 -35.24 -7.47
CA PRO A 304 16.23 -35.01 -7.66
C PRO A 304 15.59 -34.80 -6.29
N ILE A 305 15.19 -33.57 -6.04
CA ILE A 305 14.23 -33.26 -4.99
C ILE A 305 12.99 -34.07 -5.37
N LYS A 306 12.63 -35.07 -4.56
CA LYS A 306 11.29 -35.64 -4.65
C LYS A 306 10.36 -34.50 -4.30
N ASP A 307 9.66 -33.98 -5.30
CA ASP A 307 8.64 -32.95 -5.11
C ASP A 307 7.58 -33.52 -4.15
N GLU A 308 7.67 -33.17 -2.86
CA GLU A 308 6.62 -33.43 -1.87
C GLU A 308 5.36 -32.57 -2.16
N GLU A 309 5.43 -31.63 -3.10
CA GLU A 309 4.29 -30.81 -3.52
C GLU A 309 3.24 -31.60 -4.34
N ASP A 310 3.63 -32.66 -5.05
CA ASP A 310 2.67 -33.55 -5.74
C ASP A 310 1.91 -34.47 -4.75
N GLU A 311 2.42 -34.70 -3.54
CA GLU A 311 1.72 -35.45 -2.50
C GLU A 311 0.69 -34.60 -1.74
N ILE A 312 0.84 -33.28 -1.68
CA ILE A 312 -0.11 -32.40 -0.97
C ILE A 312 -1.40 -32.20 -1.80
N GLU A 313 -1.30 -32.02 -3.13
CA GLU A 313 -2.50 -31.95 -3.98
C GLU A 313 -3.23 -33.31 -4.05
N GLU A 314 -2.52 -34.44 -4.09
CA GLU A 314 -3.17 -35.76 -4.03
C GLU A 314 -3.75 -36.10 -2.65
N ALA A 315 -3.15 -35.62 -1.55
CA ALA A 315 -3.66 -35.82 -0.20
C ALA A 315 -4.90 -34.95 0.08
N GLU A 316 -4.92 -33.67 -0.32
CA GLU A 316 -6.09 -32.81 -0.15
C GLU A 316 -7.26 -33.25 -1.05
N ILE A 317 -7.00 -33.74 -2.28
CA ILE A 317 -8.06 -34.29 -3.14
C ILE A 317 -8.59 -35.64 -2.63
N LYS A 318 -7.77 -36.43 -1.92
CA LYS A 318 -8.21 -37.69 -1.27
C LYS A 318 -8.93 -37.43 0.05
N GLU A 319 -8.53 -36.46 0.87
CA GLU A 319 -9.24 -36.11 2.11
C GLU A 319 -10.61 -35.49 1.84
N VAL A 320 -10.74 -34.63 0.82
CA VAL A 320 -12.05 -34.05 0.44
C VAL A 320 -13.03 -35.11 -0.12
N ASN A 321 -12.52 -36.23 -0.67
CA ASN A 321 -13.34 -37.34 -1.15
C ASN A 321 -13.53 -38.48 -0.13
N ALA A 322 -12.80 -38.48 0.99
CA ALA A 322 -12.89 -39.50 2.04
C ALA A 322 -13.84 -39.10 3.19
N GLU A 323 -14.13 -37.81 3.37
CA GLU A 323 -15.12 -37.33 4.35
C GLU A 323 -16.53 -37.20 3.76
N ASN A 324 -17.20 -38.31 3.40
CA ASN A 324 -18.69 -38.42 3.43
C ASN A 324 -19.27 -39.78 2.98
N THR A 325 -18.69 -40.91 3.38
CA THR A 325 -19.24 -42.23 2.98
C THR A 325 -19.91 -43.06 4.08
N ASP A 326 -20.15 -42.51 5.28
CA ASP A 326 -20.93 -43.20 6.34
C ASP A 326 -22.05 -42.34 6.97
N GLY A 327 -22.46 -41.26 6.30
CA GLY A 327 -23.54 -40.38 6.75
C GLY A 327 -24.94 -40.88 6.35
N LEU A 328 -25.81 -41.06 7.35
CA LEU A 328 -27.25 -41.26 7.13
C LEU A 328 -27.86 -40.08 6.35
N CYS A 329 -28.77 -40.38 5.44
CA CYS A 329 -29.38 -39.40 4.55
C CYS A 329 -30.15 -38.31 5.34
N PRO A 330 -29.93 -37.01 5.05
CA PRO A 330 -30.53 -35.89 5.80
C PRO A 330 -32.05 -35.82 5.79
N CYS A 331 -32.73 -36.57 4.91
CA CYS A 331 -34.19 -36.61 4.83
C CYS A 331 -34.86 -37.40 5.97
N GLY A 332 -34.08 -37.94 6.91
CA GLY A 332 -34.58 -38.68 8.07
C GLY A 332 -34.99 -40.12 7.78
N SER A 333 -34.62 -40.66 6.63
CA SER A 333 -35.00 -42.02 6.19
C SER A 333 -34.22 -43.15 6.85
N GLY A 334 -33.15 -42.83 7.58
CA GLY A 334 -32.32 -43.83 8.26
C GLY A 334 -31.44 -44.68 7.32
N LYS A 335 -31.26 -44.29 6.05
CA LYS A 335 -30.44 -45.01 5.06
C LYS A 335 -29.30 -44.13 4.54
N PRO A 336 -28.18 -44.68 4.02
CA PRO A 336 -27.10 -43.90 3.40
C PRO A 336 -27.59 -43.08 2.20
N TYR A 337 -27.01 -41.88 1.98
CA TYR A 337 -27.46 -40.90 0.99
C TYR A 337 -27.56 -41.45 -0.45
N GLU A 338 -26.56 -42.22 -0.90
CA GLU A 338 -26.52 -42.84 -2.24
C GLU A 338 -27.69 -43.80 -2.52
N LYS A 339 -28.27 -44.39 -1.47
CA LYS A 339 -29.39 -45.34 -1.58
C LYS A 339 -30.76 -44.71 -1.31
N CYS A 340 -30.83 -43.39 -1.14
CA CYS A 340 -32.07 -42.68 -0.81
C CYS A 340 -32.35 -41.51 -1.76
N CYS A 341 -31.70 -40.35 -1.55
CA CYS A 341 -31.95 -39.13 -2.32
C CYS A 341 -30.92 -38.91 -3.44
N GLY A 342 -29.82 -39.66 -3.45
CA GLY A 342 -28.80 -39.62 -4.50
C GLY A 342 -29.13 -40.44 -5.75
N ARG A 343 -30.41 -40.55 -6.13
CA ARG A 343 -30.84 -41.17 -7.39
C ARG A 343 -31.30 -40.15 -8.40
#